data_AF-A0A5D1ZYW0-F1
#
_entry.id   AF-A0A5D1ZYW0-F1
#
_cell.length_a   1.000
_cell.length_b   1.000
_cell.length_c   1.000
_cell.angle_alpha   90.00
_cell.angle_beta   90.00
_cell.angle_gamma   90.00
#
_symmetry.space_group_name_H-M   'P 1'
#
loop_
_entity.id
_entity.type
_entity.pdbx_description
1 polymer ?
#
loop_
_entity_poly.entity_id
_entity_poly.type
_entity_poly.pdbx_seq_one_letter_code
_entity_poly.pdbx_strand_id
1 'polypeptide(L)' 'MKDGKPIIIEVNEFKSIEKFKNFNTNNLWVNLNAIKRLVEADALKMEIIPNPKEVNGIKVLQLEIAAGAAIRV' A
#
# COMPACT_ATOMS: atom_id res chain seq x y z
N MET A 1 10.90 6.76 16.26
CA MET A 1 11.89 7.42 15.39
C MET A 1 12.09 6.49 14.20
N LYS A 2 11.73 6.93 12.99
CA LYS A 2 12.18 6.31 11.74
C LYS A 2 13.01 7.41 11.07
N ASP A 3 14.25 7.11 10.69
CA ASP A 3 15.18 8.06 10.04
C ASP A 3 15.41 9.40 10.78
N GLY A 4 15.40 9.37 12.12
CA GLY A 4 15.72 10.54 12.95
C GLY A 4 14.59 11.59 13.06
N LYS A 5 13.42 11.36 12.46
CA LYS A 5 12.25 12.23 12.60
C LYS A 5 11.21 11.64 13.58
N PRO A 6 10.48 12.49 14.33
CA PRO A 6 9.30 12.06 15.09
C PRO A 6 8.24 11.52 14.13
N ILE A 7 7.66 10.35 14.45
CA ILE A 7 6.60 9.70 13.67
C ILE A 7 5.40 10.64 13.44
N ILE A 8 5.16 11.56 14.39
CA ILE A 8 4.10 12.57 14.34
C ILE A 8 4.28 13.54 13.15
N ILE A 9 5.53 13.87 12.79
CA ILE A 9 5.83 14.79 11.68
C ILE A 9 5.49 14.14 10.33
N GLU A 10 5.87 12.88 10.12
CA GLU A 10 5.55 12.13 8.90
C GLU A 10 4.03 11.98 8.70
N VAL A 11 3.29 11.70 9.79
CA VAL A 11 1.83 11.59 9.74
C VAL A 11 1.17 12.93 9.39
N ASN A 12 1.64 14.05 9.94
CA ASN A 12 1.10 15.37 9.62
C ASN A 12 1.40 15.78 8.18
N GLU A 13 2.59 15.44 7.68
CA GLU A 13 2.97 15.69 6.30
C GLU A 13 2.13 14.84 5.33
N PHE A 14 1.87 13.58 5.65
CA PHE A 14 0.96 12.71 4.89
C PHE A 14 -0.47 13.24 4.85
N LYS A 15 -0.95 13.86 5.93
CA LYS A 15 -2.29 14.46 6.01
C LYS A 15 -2.43 15.79 5.26
N SER A 16 -1.34 16.35 4.73
CA SER A 16 -1.41 17.63 4.01
C SER A 16 -2.10 17.46 2.66
N ILE A 17 -3.33 17.97 2.55
CA ILE A 17 -4.10 18.03 1.30
C ILE A 17 -3.48 19.00 0.28
N GLU A 18 -2.70 19.98 0.74
CA GLU A 18 -1.97 20.90 -0.12
C GLU A 18 -0.80 20.20 -0.82
N LYS A 19 -0.16 19.27 -0.11
CA LYS A 19 0.95 18.45 -0.62
C LYS A 19 0.46 17.27 -1.45
N PHE A 20 -0.52 16.52 -0.95
CA PHE A 20 -1.10 15.34 -1.60
C PHE A 20 -2.53 15.64 -2.08
N LYS A 21 -2.63 16.21 -3.28
CA LYS A 21 -3.91 16.69 -3.84
C LYS A 21 -4.82 15.59 -4.39
N ASN A 22 -4.23 14.46 -4.79
CA ASN A 22 -4.95 13.36 -5.42
C ASN A 22 -5.13 12.24 -4.40
N PHE A 23 -6.38 11.85 -4.15
CA PHE A 23 -6.70 10.72 -3.29
C PHE A 23 -7.22 9.55 -4.12
N ASN A 24 -6.67 8.36 -3.92
CA ASN A 24 -7.13 7.16 -4.63
C ASN A 24 -8.54 6.79 -4.14
N THR A 25 -9.54 6.85 -5.03
CA THR A 25 -10.92 6.43 -4.76
C THR A 25 -11.11 4.91 -4.79
N ASN A 26 -10.08 4.17 -5.23
CA ASN A 26 -10.09 2.74 -5.47
C ASN A 26 -11.03 2.28 -6.62
N ASN A 27 -11.47 3.22 -7.47
CA ASN A 27 -12.14 2.91 -8.73
C ASN A 27 -11.08 2.59 -9.79
N LEU A 28 -10.75 1.31 -9.96
CA LEU A 28 -9.69 0.85 -10.84
C LEU A 28 -10.28 0.17 -12.09
N TRP A 29 -9.82 0.60 -13.27
CA TRP A 29 -10.13 -0.04 -14.54
C TRP A 29 -8.91 -0.82 -15.02
N VAL A 30 -9.09 -2.10 -15.37
CA VAL A 30 -7.99 -3.00 -15.71
C VAL A 30 -8.26 -3.76 -17.00
N ASN A 31 -7.19 -4.06 -17.74
CA ASN A 31 -7.25 -4.98 -18.87
C ASN A 31 -6.97 -6.40 -18.37
N LEU A 32 -7.97 -7.28 -18.40
CA LEU A 32 -7.85 -8.65 -17.88
C LEU A 32 -6.81 -9.49 -18.62
N ASN A 33 -6.64 -9.30 -19.93
CA ASN A 33 -5.60 -10.00 -20.69
C ASN A 33 -4.20 -9.57 -20.28
N ALA A 34 -4.01 -8.28 -19.94
CA ALA A 34 -2.73 -7.79 -19.41
C ALA A 34 -2.47 -8.35 -18.00
N ILE A 35 -3.47 -8.32 -17.11
CA ILE A 35 -3.35 -8.91 -15.77
C ILE A 35 -2.99 -10.39 -15.84
N LYS A 36 -3.67 -11.15 -16.72
CA LYS A 36 -3.37 -12.57 -16.93
C LYS A 36 -1.90 -12.80 -17.27
N ARG A 37 -1.34 -12.06 -18.24
CA ARG A 37 0.08 -12.16 -18.60
C ARG A 37 1.01 -11.84 -17.43
N LEU A 38 0.70 -10.82 -16.64
CA LEU A 38 1.51 -10.43 -15.48
C LEU A 38 1.46 -11.48 -14.37
N VAL A 39 0.31 -12.12 -14.15
CA VAL A 39 0.17 -13.22 -13.18
C VAL A 39 0.93 -14.46 -13.66
N GLU A 40 0.76 -14.86 -14.92
CA GLU A 40 1.44 -16.02 -15.50
C GLU A 40 2.96 -15.86 -15.52
N ALA A 41 3.45 -14.63 -15.68
CA ALA A 41 4.87 -14.30 -15.63
C ALA A 41 5.40 -14.03 -14.19
N ASP A 42 4.57 -14.17 -13.15
CA ASP A 42 4.90 -13.82 -11.76
C ASP A 42 5.48 -12.38 -11.61
N ALA A 43 4.97 -11.45 -12.42
CA ALA A 43 5.49 -10.09 -12.55
C ALA A 43 4.78 -9.04 -11.67
N LEU A 44 3.67 -9.39 -11.01
CA LEU A 44 2.94 -8.51 -10.07
C LEU A 44 3.67 -8.36 -8.72
N LYS A 45 4.88 -7.79 -8.74
CA LYS A 45 5.69 -7.54 -7.54
C LYS A 45 5.30 -6.23 -6.88
N MET A 46 4.34 -6.31 -5.95
CA MET A 46 3.85 -5.16 -5.18
C MET A 46 4.52 -5.06 -3.80
N GLU A 47 4.58 -3.84 -3.28
CA GLU A 47 5.12 -3.58 -1.94
C GLU A 47 4.23 -4.22 -0.86
N ILE A 48 4.86 -4.96 0.06
CA ILE A 48 4.17 -5.55 1.22
C ILE A 48 3.96 -4.47 2.27
N ILE A 49 2.73 -4.36 2.75
CA ILE A 49 2.33 -3.47 3.84
C ILE A 49 2.22 -4.31 5.12
N PRO A 50 3.16 -4.17 6.07
CA PRO A 50 3.05 -4.81 7.37
C PRO A 50 2.00 -4.11 8.23
N ASN A 51 0.94 -4.81 8.62
CA ASN A 51 -0.13 -4.32 9.48
C ASN A 51 -0.10 -5.04 10.84
N PRO A 52 0.48 -4.45 11.90
CA PRO A 52 0.46 -5.03 13.23
C PRO A 52 -0.97 -5.20 13.74
N LYS A 53 -1.31 -6.41 14.20
CA LYS A 53 -2.64 -6.75 14.73
C LYS A 53 -2.52 -7.57 16.00
N GLU A 54 -3.64 -7.77 16.66
CA GLU A 54 -3.77 -8.65 17.81
C GLU A 54 -4.92 -9.63 17.56
N VAL A 55 -4.67 -10.92 17.79
CA VAL A 55 -5.67 -11.99 17.66
C VAL A 55 -5.62 -12.78 18.96
N ASN A 56 -6.71 -12.80 19.72
CA ASN A 56 -6.81 -13.51 21.00
C ASN A 56 -5.67 -13.18 21.99
N GLY A 57 -5.28 -11.91 22.10
CA GLY A 57 -4.19 -11.48 22.98
C GLY A 57 -2.77 -11.71 22.43
N ILE A 58 -2.65 -12.32 21.24
CA ILE A 58 -1.36 -12.59 20.59
C ILE A 58 -1.11 -11.52 19.52
N LYS A 59 0.03 -10.83 19.63
CA LYS A 59 0.49 -9.89 18.59
C LYS A 59 0.89 -10.67 17.34
N VAL A 60 0.34 -10.26 16.20
CA VAL A 60 0.62 -10.85 14.89
C VAL A 60 0.96 -9.75 13.88
N LEU A 61 1.59 -10.14 12.78
CA LEU A 61 1.84 -9.28 11.64
C LEU A 61 0.98 -9.73 10.47
N GLN A 62 -0.01 -8.93 10.09
CA GLN A 62 -0.81 -9.17 8.89
C GLN A 62 -0.08 -8.54 7.70
N LEU A 63 0.24 -9.35 6.69
CA LEU A 63 0.90 -8.87 5.48
C LEU A 63 -0.15 -8.57 4.42
N GLU A 64 -0.21 -7.32 3.97
CA GLU A 64 -1.19 -6.83 3.01
C GLU A 64 -0.51 -6.27 1.76
N ILE A 65 -1.31 -6.10 0.70
CA ILE A 65 -0.95 -5.34 -0.50
C ILE A 65 -2.13 -4.43 -0.86
N ALA A 66 -1.85 -3.28 -1.45
CA ALA A 66 -2.88 -2.39 -1.99
C ALA A 66 -3.06 -2.63 -3.50
N ALA A 67 -4.28 -2.89 -3.96
CA ALA A 67 -4.55 -3.10 -5.40
C ALA A 67 -4.10 -1.90 -6.26
N GLY A 68 -4.27 -0.67 -5.75
CA GLY A 68 -3.78 0.54 -6.42
C GLY A 68 -2.25 0.60 -6.59
N ALA A 69 -1.48 -0.18 -5.83
CA ALA A 69 -0.02 -0.26 -6.01
C ALA A 69 0.37 -0.85 -7.37
N ALA A 70 -0.55 -1.58 -8.03
CA ALA A 70 -0.35 -2.11 -9.37
C ALA A 70 -0.14 -1.03 -10.45
N ILE A 71 -0.39 0.26 -10.16
CA ILE A 71 -0.10 1.38 -11.08
C ILE A 71 1.39 1.47 -11.47
N ARG A 72 2.28 0.87 -10.66
CA ARG A 72 3.74 0.89 -10.87
C ARG A 72 4.30 -0.37 -11.55
N VAL A 73 3.45 -1.34 -11.87
CA VAL A 73 3.82 -2.65 -12.45
C VAL A 73 3.52 -2.66 -13.95
#